data_AF-A0A1Y5H573-F1
#
_entry.id   AF-A0A1Y5H573-F1
#
_cell.length_a   1.000
_cell.length_b   1.000
_cell.length_c   1.000
_cell.angle_alpha   90.00
_cell.angle_beta   90.00
_cell.angle_gamma   90.00
#
_symmetry.space_group_name_H-M   'P 1'
#
loop_
_entity.id
_entity.type
_entity.pdbx_description
1 polymer ?
#
loop_
_entity_poly.entity_id
_entity_poly.type
_entity_poly.pdbx_seq_one_letter_code
_entity_poly.pdbx_strand_id
1 'polypeptide(L)'
;MREANLGVVRWVLLVVCAVFAKQSIGAVEVVAVTAGKLDYYHLEYSLTRNNFVSFAEMSEQDFLIEGGQFEFEISRATFPIAAPACSGNLLIRMPRGEVDSSIGRQNAGKKHQLYQALLAMYKGELTAASAVPVVLELNPYVERLSRGRYELTACNLFFRHLDGRYIPYTGRLR
;
A
#
# COMPACT_ATOMS: atom_id res chain seq x y z
N MET A 1 -37.33 -60.01 -40.38
CA MET A 1 -36.76 -58.68 -40.74
C MET A 1 -37.16 -57.74 -39.61
N ARG A 2 -36.30 -57.48 -38.62
CA ARG A 2 -35.43 -56.27 -38.50
C ARG A 2 -36.28 -54.98 -38.67
N GLU A 3 -36.40 -54.04 -37.75
CA GLU A 3 -35.47 -53.52 -36.73
C GLU A 3 -36.23 -52.69 -35.69
N ALA A 4 -35.63 -52.51 -34.51
CA ALA A 4 -36.07 -51.61 -33.44
C ALA A 4 -35.82 -50.14 -33.82
N ASN A 5 -36.51 -49.18 -33.18
CA ASN A 5 -35.97 -47.83 -33.06
C ASN A 5 -36.21 -47.23 -31.67
N LEU A 6 -35.10 -47.05 -30.97
CA LEU A 6 -34.89 -46.34 -29.72
C LEU A 6 -34.70 -44.84 -29.99
N GLY A 7 -35.00 -44.02 -28.96
CA GLY A 7 -34.42 -42.69 -28.75
C GLY A 7 -35.18 -41.55 -29.45
N VAL A 8 -35.34 -40.37 -28.86
CA VAL A 8 -34.25 -39.53 -28.34
C VAL A 8 -34.74 -38.72 -27.14
N VAL A 9 -34.16 -38.96 -25.96
CA VAL A 9 -34.23 -38.04 -24.82
C VAL A 9 -33.20 -36.93 -25.09
N ARG A 10 -33.71 -35.70 -25.26
CA ARG A 10 -32.89 -34.52 -25.56
C ARG A 10 -32.22 -34.02 -24.28
N TRP A 11 -30.99 -34.44 -24.05
CA TRP A 11 -30.13 -33.90 -22.99
C TRP A 11 -29.68 -32.49 -23.37
N VAL A 12 -30.13 -31.49 -22.61
CA VAL A 12 -29.59 -30.12 -22.69
C VAL A 12 -28.39 -30.06 -21.76
N LEU A 13 -27.18 -30.17 -22.32
CA LEU A 13 -25.95 -29.90 -21.58
C LEU A 13 -25.78 -28.38 -21.47
N LEU A 14 -26.05 -27.84 -20.29
CA LEU A 14 -25.76 -26.45 -19.95
C LEU A 14 -24.27 -26.37 -19.61
N VAL A 15 -23.44 -26.06 -20.61
CA VAL A 15 -22.01 -25.78 -20.41
C VAL A 15 -21.90 -24.39 -19.79
N VAL A 16 -21.80 -24.33 -18.46
CA VAL A 16 -21.42 -23.12 -17.75
C VAL A 16 -19.92 -22.94 -17.96
N CYS A 17 -19.54 -22.21 -19.00
CA CYS A 17 -18.17 -21.71 -19.14
C CYS A 17 -17.92 -20.69 -18.03
N ALA A 18 -17.36 -21.15 -16.91
CA ALA A 18 -16.75 -20.27 -15.93
C ALA A 18 -15.59 -19.54 -16.61
N VAL A 19 -15.85 -18.30 -17.06
CA VAL A 19 -14.81 -17.38 -17.51
C VAL A 19 -14.04 -16.97 -16.28
N PHE A 20 -13.00 -17.73 -15.93
CA PHE A 20 -11.98 -17.28 -15.02
C PHE A 20 -11.21 -16.17 -15.73
N ALA A 21 -11.66 -14.93 -15.56
CA ALA A 21 -10.85 -13.77 -15.89
C ALA A 21 -9.56 -13.89 -15.06
N LYS A 22 -8.46 -14.30 -15.71
CA LYS A 22 -7.13 -14.16 -15.15
C LYS A 22 -6.90 -12.65 -15.01
N GLN A 23 -7.18 -12.11 -13.84
CA GLN A 23 -6.67 -10.79 -13.49
C GLN A 23 -5.16 -10.88 -13.59
N SER A 24 -4.58 -10.26 -14.62
CA SER A 24 -3.15 -10.01 -14.62
C SER A 24 -2.90 -9.11 -13.41
N ILE A 25 -2.20 -9.64 -12.41
CA ILE A 25 -1.63 -8.82 -11.36
C ILE A 25 -0.72 -7.84 -12.11
N GLY A 26 -1.17 -6.59 -12.25
CA GLY A 26 -0.40 -5.56 -12.91
C GLY A 26 0.97 -5.51 -12.26
N ALA A 27 2.03 -5.47 -13.05
CA ALA A 27 3.38 -5.31 -12.51
C ALA A 27 3.39 -4.05 -11.66
N VAL A 28 3.73 -4.19 -10.38
CA VAL A 28 3.81 -3.06 -9.47
C VAL A 28 5.01 -2.21 -9.87
N GLU A 29 4.74 -0.97 -10.27
CA GLU A 29 5.77 -0.05 -10.72
C GLU A 29 6.45 0.61 -9.52
N VAL A 30 7.76 0.42 -9.42
CA VAL A 30 8.60 1.11 -8.45
C VAL A 30 9.40 2.18 -9.19
N VAL A 31 9.22 3.43 -8.77
CA VAL A 31 9.90 4.58 -9.37
C VAL A 31 11.21 4.84 -8.64
N ALA A 32 12.32 4.61 -9.34
CA ALA A 32 13.66 4.94 -8.83
C ALA A 32 14.00 6.42 -9.12
N VAL A 33 14.50 7.12 -8.11
CA VAL A 33 14.98 8.51 -8.19
C VAL A 33 16.43 8.55 -7.70
N THR A 34 17.35 8.87 -8.60
CA THR A 34 18.77 9.02 -8.25
C THR A 34 19.03 10.42 -7.67
N ALA A 35 19.60 10.48 -6.47
CA ALA A 35 20.08 11.69 -5.82
C ALA A 35 21.55 11.50 -5.42
N GLY A 36 22.45 12.19 -6.12
CA GLY A 36 23.89 11.98 -5.96
C GLY A 36 24.29 10.56 -6.39
N LYS A 37 24.80 9.76 -5.43
CA LYS A 37 25.21 8.36 -5.64
C LYS A 37 24.19 7.33 -5.14
N LEU A 38 23.04 7.78 -4.63
CA LEU A 38 22.03 6.93 -4.03
C LEU A 38 20.77 6.89 -4.90
N ASP A 39 20.18 5.71 -5.01
CA ASP A 39 18.86 5.53 -5.59
C ASP A 39 17.81 5.39 -4.49
N TYR A 40 16.74 6.17 -4.62
CA TYR A 40 15.56 6.12 -3.77
C TYR A 40 14.41 5.49 -4.53
N TYR A 41 13.78 4.47 -3.94
CA TYR A 41 12.74 3.67 -4.56
C TYR A 41 11.40 3.99 -3.94
N HIS A 42 10.47 4.46 -4.76
CA HIS A 42 9.15 4.87 -4.33
C HIS A 42 8.07 4.00 -4.98
N LEU A 43 7.05 3.68 -4.21
CA LEU A 43 5.90 2.91 -4.63
C LEU A 43 4.63 3.73 -4.44
N GLU A 44 3.88 3.94 -5.53
CA GLU A 44 2.49 4.39 -5.42
C GLU A 44 1.64 3.22 -4.93
N TYR A 45 0.89 3.44 -3.86
CA TYR A 45 0.12 2.39 -3.21
C TYR A 45 -1.26 2.90 -2.81
N SER A 46 -2.27 2.07 -2.99
CA SER A 46 -3.64 2.36 -2.59
C SER A 46 -3.96 1.57 -1.33
N LEU A 47 -3.99 2.26 -0.18
CA LEU A 47 -4.39 1.65 1.08
C LEU A 47 -5.91 1.52 1.13
N THR A 48 -6.37 0.31 1.29
CA THR A 48 -7.77 -0.06 1.48
C THR A 48 -7.97 -0.63 2.88
N ARG A 49 -9.21 -0.72 3.33
CA ARG A 49 -9.55 -1.34 4.62
C ARG A 49 -8.96 -2.75 4.79
N ASN A 50 -8.89 -3.53 3.71
CA ASN A 50 -8.40 -4.91 3.74
C ASN A 50 -6.88 -5.02 3.95
N ASN A 51 -6.15 -3.91 3.85
CA ASN A 51 -4.71 -3.93 4.08
C ASN A 51 -4.35 -3.86 5.56
N PHE A 52 -5.15 -3.18 6.38
CA PHE A 52 -4.81 -2.89 7.77
C PHE A 52 -4.90 -4.12 8.67
N VAL A 53 -3.95 -4.25 9.59
CA VAL A 53 -3.98 -5.23 10.68
C VAL A 53 -4.18 -4.55 12.02
N SER A 54 -3.49 -3.45 12.26
CA SER A 54 -3.64 -2.63 13.47
C SER A 54 -3.34 -1.17 13.14
N PHE A 55 -3.86 -0.25 13.95
CA PHE A 55 -3.60 1.18 13.82
C PHE A 55 -3.48 1.80 15.21
N ALA A 56 -2.34 2.43 15.51
CA ALA A 56 -2.15 3.11 16.79
C ALA A 56 -2.90 4.44 16.79
N GLU A 57 -4.00 4.49 17.54
CA GLU A 57 -4.76 5.73 17.71
C GLU A 57 -4.00 6.72 18.60
N MET A 58 -4.11 7.99 18.27
CA MET A 58 -3.44 9.10 18.95
C MET A 58 -4.46 10.22 19.14
N SER A 59 -4.38 10.91 20.27
CA SER A 59 -5.08 12.18 20.39
C SER A 59 -4.45 13.21 19.45
N GLU A 60 -5.18 14.26 19.08
CA GLU A 60 -4.62 15.37 18.30
C GLU A 60 -3.43 16.01 19.03
N GLN A 61 -3.50 16.10 20.36
CA GLN A 61 -2.40 16.63 21.17
C GLN A 61 -1.14 15.76 21.07
N ASP A 62 -1.27 14.44 21.23
CA ASP A 62 -0.14 13.52 21.11
C ASP A 62 0.44 13.54 19.70
N PHE A 63 -0.42 13.58 18.68
CA PHE A 63 -0.01 13.70 17.28
C PHE A 63 0.88 14.93 17.05
N LEU A 64 0.52 16.08 17.62
CA LEU A 64 1.30 17.31 17.52
C LEU A 64 2.62 17.24 18.31
N ILE A 65 2.60 16.69 19.53
CA ILE A 65 3.80 16.50 20.37
C ILE A 65 4.82 15.59 19.69
N GLU A 66 4.33 14.55 18.99
CA GLU A 66 5.14 13.62 18.22
C GLU A 66 5.61 14.16 16.86
N GLY A 67 5.34 15.43 16.56
CA GLY A 67 5.72 16.06 15.30
C GLY A 67 5.02 15.45 14.07
N GLY A 68 3.80 14.97 14.27
CA GLY A 68 2.98 14.28 13.27
C GLY A 68 3.50 12.90 12.89
N GLN A 69 4.35 12.29 13.72
CA GLN A 69 4.70 10.88 13.57
C GLN A 69 3.49 10.01 13.90
N PHE A 70 3.29 8.96 13.11
CA PHE A 70 2.33 7.90 13.38
C PHE A 70 2.75 6.62 12.68
N GLU A 71 2.21 5.49 13.12
CA GLU A 71 2.49 4.18 12.54
C GLU A 71 1.29 3.23 12.64
N PHE A 72 1.25 2.26 11.72
CA PHE A 72 0.23 1.23 11.67
C PHE A 72 0.77 0.00 10.96
N GLU A 73 0.13 -1.15 11.19
CA GLU A 73 0.51 -2.40 10.53
C GLU A 73 -0.41 -2.71 9.36
N ILE A 74 0.18 -3.23 8.28
CA ILE A 74 -0.54 -3.83 7.17
C ILE A 74 -0.15 -5.30 6.97
N SER A 75 -1.07 -6.07 6.39
CA SER A 75 -0.84 -7.46 6.07
C SER A 75 0.23 -7.61 5.01
N ARG A 76 1.35 -8.24 5.38
CA ARG A 76 2.44 -8.62 4.49
C ARG A 76 1.94 -9.46 3.30
N ALA A 77 0.94 -10.31 3.52
CA ALA A 77 0.40 -11.20 2.48
C ALA A 77 -0.31 -10.46 1.35
N THR A 78 -0.79 -9.24 1.60
CA THR A 78 -1.48 -8.41 0.61
C THR A 78 -0.58 -7.34 -0.01
N PHE A 79 0.64 -7.17 0.51
CA PHE A 79 1.57 -6.17 0.01
C PHE A 79 2.26 -6.66 -1.27
N PRO A 80 2.39 -5.82 -2.31
CA PRO A 80 2.82 -6.26 -3.64
C PRO A 80 4.32 -6.61 -3.77
N ILE A 81 5.16 -6.20 -2.81
CA ILE A 81 6.60 -6.48 -2.82
C ILE A 81 6.89 -7.53 -1.76
N ALA A 82 7.57 -8.61 -2.16
CA ALA A 82 7.91 -9.68 -1.24
C ALA A 82 8.84 -9.18 -0.13
N ALA A 83 8.60 -9.63 1.10
CA ALA A 83 9.41 -9.32 2.28
C ALA A 83 9.81 -10.62 2.99
N PRO A 84 10.71 -11.44 2.39
CA PRO A 84 11.05 -12.77 2.91
C PRO A 84 11.74 -12.70 4.28
N ALA A 85 12.49 -11.63 4.55
CA ALA A 85 13.14 -11.39 5.84
C ALA A 85 12.18 -10.93 6.94
N CYS A 86 10.96 -10.52 6.59
CA CYS A 86 9.95 -10.10 7.55
C CYS A 86 9.08 -11.29 7.99
N SER A 87 9.15 -11.69 9.26
CA SER A 87 8.34 -12.79 9.80
C SER A 87 6.90 -12.38 10.17
N GLY A 88 6.64 -11.08 10.32
CA GLY A 88 5.36 -10.52 10.75
C GLY A 88 4.63 -9.70 9.68
N ASN A 89 3.82 -8.75 10.16
CA ASN A 89 3.19 -7.72 9.35
C ASN A 89 4.20 -6.62 8.98
N LEU A 90 3.84 -5.78 8.01
CA LEU A 90 4.65 -4.62 7.65
C LEU A 90 4.22 -3.42 8.49
N LEU A 91 5.18 -2.74 9.09
CA LEU A 91 4.97 -1.50 9.84
C LEU A 91 5.19 -0.31 8.90
N ILE A 92 4.13 0.43 8.60
CA ILE A 92 4.22 1.70 7.86
C ILE A 92 4.36 2.84 8.86
N ARG A 93 5.39 3.66 8.69
CA ARG A 93 5.67 4.81 9.57
C ARG A 93 5.72 6.13 8.79
N MET A 94 5.05 7.14 9.33
CA MET A 94 5.30 8.54 8.98
C MET A 94 6.36 9.08 9.94
N PRO A 95 7.54 9.52 9.48
CA PRO A 95 8.54 10.07 10.37
C PRO A 95 8.11 11.37 11.05
N ARG A 96 8.69 11.65 12.22
CA ARG A 96 8.57 12.95 12.90
C ARG A 96 9.02 14.10 12.00
N GLY A 97 8.32 15.22 12.07
CA GLY A 97 8.67 16.47 11.40
C GLY A 97 8.88 17.60 12.40
N GLU A 98 9.39 18.72 11.90
CA GLU A 98 9.49 19.96 12.66
C GLU A 98 8.08 20.55 12.92
N VAL A 99 7.86 21.12 14.11
CA VAL A 99 6.56 21.72 14.49
C VAL A 99 6.65 23.16 15.01
N ASP A 100 7.85 23.65 15.28
CA ASP A 100 8.03 24.96 15.92
C ASP A 100 7.94 26.12 14.91
N SER A 101 8.33 25.91 13.66
CA SER A 101 8.16 26.89 12.59
C SER A 101 6.76 26.88 11.97
N SER A 102 6.39 27.97 11.30
CA SER A 102 5.14 28.05 10.52
C SER A 102 5.09 27.00 9.42
N ILE A 103 6.23 26.73 8.78
CA ILE A 103 6.37 25.69 7.76
C ILE A 103 6.19 24.30 8.39
N GLY A 104 6.83 24.07 9.56
CA GLY A 104 6.65 22.85 10.34
C GLY A 104 5.19 22.56 10.67
N ARG A 105 4.46 23.55 11.21
CA ARG A 105 3.02 23.42 11.49
C ARG A 105 2.18 23.11 10.26
N GLN A 106 2.45 23.74 9.11
CA GLN A 106 1.76 23.41 7.86
C GLN A 106 2.02 21.97 7.42
N ASN A 107 3.26 21.49 7.57
CA ASN A 107 3.61 20.11 7.27
C ASN A 107 2.92 19.12 8.22
N ALA A 108 2.85 19.44 9.52
CA ALA A 108 2.09 18.64 10.49
C ALA A 108 0.60 18.56 10.13
N GLY A 109 0.00 19.66 9.66
CA GLY A 109 -1.39 19.66 9.17
C GLY A 109 -1.61 18.69 7.99
N LYS A 110 -0.69 18.62 7.03
CA LYS A 110 -0.77 17.65 5.91
C LYS A 110 -0.66 16.21 6.39
N LYS A 111 0.22 15.94 7.34
CA LYS A 111 0.32 14.60 7.97
C LYS A 111 -0.94 14.26 8.74
N HIS A 112 -1.53 15.22 9.45
CA HIS A 112 -2.76 15.01 10.20
C HIS A 112 -3.93 14.67 9.27
N GLN A 113 -4.05 15.34 8.12
CA GLN A 113 -5.04 14.98 7.10
C GLN A 113 -4.87 13.55 6.60
N LEU A 114 -3.64 13.13 6.32
CA LEU A 114 -3.34 11.74 5.94
C LEU A 114 -3.70 10.77 7.08
N TYR A 115 -3.29 11.07 8.31
CA TYR A 115 -3.60 10.28 9.50
C TYR A 115 -5.11 10.04 9.65
N GLN A 116 -5.91 11.12 9.62
CA GLN A 116 -7.36 11.04 9.78
C GLN A 116 -8.02 10.23 8.65
N ALA A 117 -7.56 10.40 7.40
CA ALA A 117 -8.08 9.62 6.27
C ALA A 117 -7.80 8.12 6.43
N LEU A 118 -6.60 7.76 6.90
CA LEU A 118 -6.22 6.36 7.13
C LEU A 118 -6.93 5.77 8.35
N LEU A 119 -7.12 6.56 9.41
CA LEU A 119 -7.85 6.14 10.61
C LEU A 119 -9.32 5.87 10.29
N ALA A 120 -9.97 6.77 9.53
CA ALA A 120 -11.34 6.59 9.06
C ALA A 120 -11.47 5.33 8.16
N MET A 121 -10.48 5.09 7.29
CA MET A 121 -10.40 3.85 6.49
C MET A 121 -10.34 2.61 7.37
N TYR A 122 -9.46 2.61 8.37
CA TYR A 122 -9.28 1.50 9.31
C TYR A 122 -10.56 1.23 10.12
N LYS A 123 -11.20 2.29 10.64
CA LYS A 123 -12.46 2.21 11.40
C LYS A 123 -13.66 1.79 10.54
N GLY A 124 -13.51 1.73 9.22
CA GLY A 124 -14.60 1.38 8.31
C GLY A 124 -15.64 2.48 8.15
N GLU A 125 -15.26 3.73 8.45
CA GLU A 125 -16.08 4.92 8.26
C GLU A 125 -16.13 5.34 6.79
N LEU A 126 -15.19 4.83 5.98
CA LEU A 126 -15.17 4.96 4.53
C LEU A 126 -15.82 3.74 3.87
N THR A 127 -16.32 3.91 2.65
CA THR A 127 -16.92 2.82 1.88
C THR A 127 -15.90 1.72 1.60
N ALA A 128 -16.34 0.47 1.45
CA ALA A 128 -15.44 -0.65 1.13
C ALA A 128 -14.68 -0.50 -0.21
N ALA A 129 -15.20 0.34 -1.12
CA ALA A 129 -14.55 0.68 -2.38
C ALA A 129 -13.58 1.86 -2.26
N SER A 130 -13.52 2.54 -1.12
CA SER A 130 -12.61 3.65 -0.89
C SER A 130 -11.17 3.16 -0.80
N ALA A 131 -10.25 3.99 -1.30
CA ALA A 131 -8.81 3.82 -1.11
C ALA A 131 -8.16 5.16 -0.76
N VAL A 132 -7.13 5.13 0.08
CA VAL A 132 -6.24 6.28 0.31
C VAL A 132 -4.98 6.08 -0.53
N PRO A 133 -4.77 6.88 -1.60
CA PRO A 133 -3.54 6.83 -2.36
C PRO A 133 -2.40 7.43 -1.55
N VAL A 134 -1.29 6.72 -1.48
CA VAL A 134 -0.09 7.11 -0.75
C VAL A 134 1.15 6.80 -1.58
N VAL A 135 2.26 7.45 -1.23
CA VAL A 135 3.57 7.09 -1.78
C VAL A 135 4.43 6.58 -0.64
N LEU A 136 4.90 5.35 -0.80
CA LEU A 136 5.80 4.70 0.14
C LEU A 136 7.23 4.82 -0.36
N GLU A 137 8.15 5.10 0.55
CA GLU A 137 9.58 5.00 0.34
C GLU A 137 10.07 3.66 0.89
N LEU A 138 10.67 2.86 0.01
CA LEU A 138 11.10 1.50 0.33
C LEU A 138 12.49 1.50 0.98
N ASN A 139 13.26 2.58 0.82
CA ASN A 139 14.56 2.74 1.46
C ASN A 139 14.40 2.89 2.99
N PRO A 140 15.40 2.47 3.78
CA PRO A 140 16.60 1.72 3.36
C PRO A 140 16.34 0.22 3.18
N TYR A 141 15.11 -0.25 3.38
CA TYR A 141 14.77 -1.67 3.51
C TYR A 141 14.36 -2.32 2.18
N VAL A 142 15.09 -2.03 1.11
CA VAL A 142 14.80 -2.55 -0.22
C VAL A 142 16.07 -3.01 -0.92
N GLU A 143 15.98 -4.18 -1.53
CA GLU A 143 16.99 -4.72 -2.42
C GLU A 143 16.43 -4.83 -3.84
N ARG A 144 17.23 -4.39 -4.81
CA ARG A 144 16.91 -4.56 -6.22
C ARG A 144 17.56 -5.86 -6.73
N LEU A 145 16.75 -6.88 -6.97
CA LEU A 145 17.21 -8.18 -7.44
C LEU A 145 17.59 -8.16 -8.93
N SER A 146 16.75 -7.50 -9.73
CA SER A 146 16.96 -7.34 -11.18
C SER A 146 16.14 -6.15 -11.70
N ARG A 147 16.11 -5.93 -13.01
CA ARG A 147 15.34 -4.81 -13.58
C ARG A 147 13.85 -4.95 -13.25
N GLY A 148 13.31 -3.98 -12.51
CA GLY A 148 11.91 -3.93 -12.11
C GLY A 148 11.52 -4.93 -11.01
N ARG A 149 12.47 -5.66 -10.43
CA ARG A 149 12.21 -6.61 -9.33
C ARG A 149 12.89 -6.15 -8.05
N TYR A 150 12.08 -6.09 -7.01
CA TYR A 150 12.46 -5.60 -5.69
C TYR A 150 12.00 -6.58 -4.61
N GLU A 151 12.73 -6.61 -3.51
CA GLU A 151 12.35 -7.30 -2.28
C GLU A 151 12.60 -6.36 -1.10
N LEU A 152 11.77 -6.46 -0.06
CA LEU A 152 12.01 -5.79 1.20
C LEU A 152 12.96 -6.60 2.07
N THR A 153 13.93 -5.92 2.66
CA THR A 153 14.94 -6.53 3.54
C THR A 153 14.56 -6.44 5.03
N ALA A 154 13.48 -5.73 5.36
CA ALA A 154 12.91 -5.64 6.72
C ALA A 154 11.38 -5.48 6.68
N CYS A 155 10.75 -5.43 7.85
CA CYS A 155 9.29 -5.22 7.98
C CYS A 155 8.86 -3.75 7.86
N ASN A 156 9.80 -2.81 7.86
CA ASN A 156 9.50 -1.39 7.97
C ASN A 156 9.36 -0.76 6.57
N LEU A 157 8.37 0.11 6.46
CA LEU A 157 8.14 0.96 5.30
C LEU A 157 7.92 2.39 5.80
N PHE A 158 8.35 3.36 5.00
CA PHE A 158 8.11 4.76 5.31
C PHE A 158 7.13 5.34 4.30
N PHE A 159 6.31 6.30 4.73
CA PHE A 159 5.75 7.24 3.77
C PHE A 159 6.88 8.04 3.15
N ARG A 160 6.81 8.32 1.85
CA ARG A 160 7.81 9.16 1.19
C ARG A 160 7.91 10.51 1.88
N HIS A 161 9.13 10.89 2.24
CA HIS A 161 9.36 12.10 3.01
C HIS A 161 10.70 12.75 2.68
N LEU A 162 10.86 14.01 3.11
CA LEU A 162 12.14 14.72 3.09
C LEU A 162 12.18 15.63 4.31
N ASP A 163 13.19 15.49 5.16
CA ASP A 163 13.34 16.25 6.41
C ASP A 163 12.05 16.24 7.25
N GLY A 164 11.45 15.05 7.35
CA GLY A 164 10.19 14.83 8.07
C GLY A 164 8.95 15.44 7.42
N ARG A 165 9.00 15.98 6.20
CA ARG A 165 7.84 16.48 5.45
C ARG A 165 7.29 15.41 4.52
N TYR A 166 5.98 15.17 4.55
CA TYR A 166 5.31 14.20 3.68
C TYR A 166 5.33 14.64 2.21
N ILE A 167 5.64 13.72 1.30
CA ILE A 167 5.66 13.92 -0.15
C ILE A 167 4.68 12.94 -0.81
N PRO A 168 3.50 13.40 -1.27
CA PRO A 168 2.43 12.53 -1.79
C PRO A 168 2.57 12.25 -3.30
N TYR A 169 3.78 12.16 -3.83
CA TYR A 169 4.03 11.92 -5.26
C TYR A 169 5.33 11.15 -5.47
N THR A 170 5.51 10.51 -6.63
CA THR A 170 6.76 9.86 -7.07
C THR A 170 7.62 10.79 -7.95
N GLY A 171 8.85 10.39 -8.26
CA GLY A 171 9.75 11.18 -9.12
C GLY A 171 10.54 12.26 -8.39
N ARG A 172 11.23 13.13 -9.14
CA ARG A 172 12.14 14.14 -8.56
C ARG A 172 11.39 15.17 -7.71
N LEU A 173 12.05 15.60 -6.64
CA LEU A 173 11.61 16.77 -5.88
C LEU A 173 11.64 18.00 -6.79
N ARG A 174 10.55 18.78 -6.77
CA ARG A 174 10.45 20.04 -7.50
C ARG A 174 10.79 21.22 -6.61
#